data_AF-A0A350W2P7-F1
#
_entry.id   AF-A0A350W2P7-F1
#
_cell.length_a   1.000
_cell.length_b   1.000
_cell.length_c   1.000
_cell.angle_alpha   90.00
_cell.angle_beta   90.00
_cell.angle_gamma   90.00
#
_symmetry.space_group_name_H-M   'P 1'
#
loop_
_entity.id
_entity.type
_entity.pdbx_description
1 polymer ?
#
loop_
_entity_poly.entity_id
_entity_poly.type
_entity_poly.pdbx_seq_one_letter_code
_entity_poly.pdbx_strand_id
1 'polypeptide(L)' 'MYSVKQKFLIIMLRAVGDVLLTTPLIRALKKNNPANEIYFLTGKSAEKILRYNPYLLGIIPDK' A
#
# COMPACT_ATOMS: atom_id res chain seq x y z
N MET A 1 -1.95 -1.70 -25.98
CA MET A 1 -1.04 -0.74 -25.32
C MET A 1 -0.48 -1.42 -24.08
N TYR A 2 0.77 -1.88 -24.12
CA TYR A 2 1.38 -2.62 -23.00
C TYR A 2 1.80 -1.60 -21.93
N SER A 3 1.08 -1.56 -20.82
CA SER A 3 1.48 -0.77 -19.67
C SER A 3 2.60 -1.51 -18.94
N VAL A 4 3.74 -0.86 -18.72
CA VAL A 4 4.85 -1.45 -17.97
C VAL A 4 4.39 -1.70 -16.54
N LYS A 5 4.43 -2.97 -16.12
CA LYS A 5 4.07 -3.38 -14.76
C LYS A 5 5.19 -2.98 -13.80
N GLN A 6 4.88 -2.10 -12.85
CA GLN A 6 5.83 -1.69 -11.81
C GLN A 6 5.45 -2.30 -10.46
N LYS A 7 6.46 -2.54 -9.62
CA LYS A 7 6.30 -3.03 -8.24
C LYS A 7 6.71 -1.93 -7.27
N PHE A 8 5.82 -1.60 -6.34
CA PHE A 8 6.04 -0.62 -5.29
C PHE A 8 6.04 -1.29 -3.93
N LEU A 9 6.97 -0.87 -3.08
CA LEU A 9 6.95 -1.15 -1.65
C LEU A 9 6.86 0.19 -0.91
N ILE A 10 5.73 0.43 -0.25
CA ILE A 10 5.52 1.61 0.59
C ILE A 10 5.89 1.21 2.03
N ILE A 11 6.76 1.97 2.67
CA ILE A 11 7.23 1.70 4.03
C ILE A 11 6.70 2.78 4.96
N MET A 12 5.85 2.41 5.92
CA MET A 12 5.37 3.30 6.98
C MET A 12 5.32 2.55 8.32
N LEU A 13 6.39 2.70 9.10
CA LEU A 13 6.61 2.10 10.42
C LEU A 13 6.18 3.01 11.58
N ARG A 14 5.36 4.01 11.29
CA ARG A 14 4.91 5.01 12.27
C ARG A 14 3.56 4.62 12.88
N ALA A 15 3.00 5.54 13.65
CA ALA A 15 1.70 5.33 14.30
C ALA A 15 0.58 5.10 13.26
N VAL A 16 -0.51 4.50 13.75
CA VAL A 16 -1.73 4.19 13.01
C VAL A 16 -2.28 5.38 12.20
N GLY A 17 -2.20 6.60 12.76
CA GLY A 17 -2.64 7.82 12.08
C GLY A 17 -1.83 8.14 10.81
N ASP A 18 -0.52 7.98 10.85
CA ASP A 18 0.35 8.22 9.69
C ASP A 18 0.03 7.25 8.56
N VAL A 19 -0.21 5.97 8.88
CA VAL A 19 -0.60 4.95 7.90
C VAL A 19 -1.92 5.31 7.23
N LEU A 20 -2.92 5.75 8.00
CA LEU A 20 -4.21 6.18 7.47
C LEU A 20 -4.05 7.34 6.47
N LEU A 21 -3.26 8.35 6.83
CA LEU A 21 -2.99 9.52 5.99
C LEU A 21 -2.21 9.17 4.71
N THR A 22 -1.54 8.01 4.68
CA THR A 22 -0.79 7.53 3.51
C THR A 22 -1.65 6.73 2.53
N THR A 23 -2.82 6.24 2.96
CA THR A 23 -3.69 5.40 2.11
C THR A 23 -4.13 6.03 0.77
N PRO A 24 -4.29 7.36 0.62
CA PRO A 24 -4.60 7.97 -0.68
C PRO A 24 -3.51 7.75 -1.75
N LEU A 25 -2.24 7.60 -1.34
CA LEU A 25 -1.12 7.33 -2.25
C LEU A 25 -1.30 5.99 -2.97
N ILE A 26 -1.77 4.97 -2.24
CA ILE A 26 -2.01 3.62 -2.79
C ILE A 26 -3.01 3.70 -3.95
N ARG A 27 -4.12 4.42 -3.73
CA ARG A 27 -5.16 4.64 -4.74
C ARG A 27 -4.61 5.41 -5.94
N ALA A 28 -3.82 6.45 -5.71
CA ALA A 28 -3.23 7.26 -6.78
C ALA A 28 -2.31 6.42 -7.68
N LEU A 29 -1.43 5.60 -7.09
CA LEU A 29 -0.53 4.70 -7.83
C LEU A 29 -1.30 3.67 -8.67
N LYS A 30 -2.39 3.11 -8.13
CA LYS A 30 -3.21 2.13 -8.85
C LYS A 30 -4.07 2.77 -9.94
N LYS A 31 -4.55 4.00 -9.74
CA LYS A 31 -5.28 4.77 -10.77
C LYS A 31 -4.38 5.22 -11.90
N ASN A 32 -3.13 5.60 -11.61
CA ASN A 32 -2.16 6.00 -12.61
C ASN A 32 -1.82 4.83 -13.57
N ASN A 33 -1.65 3.63 -13.02
CA ASN A 33 -1.48 2.42 -13.82
C ASN A 33 -2.12 1.21 -13.09
N PRO A 34 -3.26 0.68 -13.59
CA PRO A 34 -3.93 -0.46 -12.99
C PRO A 34 -3.08 -1.74 -12.91
N ALA A 35 -2.03 -1.86 -13.74
CA ALA A 35 -1.12 -2.99 -13.72
C ALA A 35 -0.14 -2.96 -12.52
N ASN A 36 -0.02 -1.84 -11.81
CA ASN A 36 0.90 -1.70 -10.69
C ASN A 36 0.61 -2.72 -9.57
N GLU A 37 1.66 -3.33 -9.07
CA GLU A 37 1.64 -4.15 -7.85
C GLU A 37 2.14 -3.32 -6.69
N ILE A 38 1.35 -3.20 -5.63
CA ILE A 38 1.67 -2.34 -4.50
C ILE A 38 1.67 -3.19 -3.23
N TYR A 39 2.80 -3.19 -2.55
CA TYR A 39 2.98 -3.77 -1.24
C TYR A 39 3.13 -2.66 -0.20
N PHE A 40 2.67 -2.92 1.01
CA PHE A 40 2.77 -1.97 2.11
C PHE A 40 3.39 -2.63 3.34
N LEU A 41 4.50 -2.07 3.82
CA LEU A 41 5.17 -2.50 5.04
C LEU A 41 4.76 -1.58 6.20
N THR A 42 4.21 -2.16 7.27
CA THR A 42 3.75 -1.40 8.44
C THR A 42 3.80 -2.20 9.74
N GLY A 43 3.57 -1.54 10.88
CA GLY A 43 3.46 -2.20 12.17
C GLY A 43 2.17 -3.03 12.32
N LYS A 44 2.20 -4.10 13.12
CA LYS A 44 1.01 -4.97 13.38
C LYS A 44 -0.25 -4.21 13.77
N SER A 45 -0.10 -3.14 14.55
CA SER A 45 -1.24 -2.32 15.00
C SER A 45 -1.96 -1.62 13.84
N ALA A 46 -1.23 -1.24 12.80
CA ALA A 46 -1.73 -0.52 11.64
C ALA A 46 -2.15 -1.44 10.47
N GLU A 47 -1.72 -2.71 10.46
CA GLU A 47 -2.12 -3.72 9.45
C GLU A 47 -3.66 -3.77 9.27
N LYS A 48 -4.40 -3.66 10.39
CA LYS A 48 -5.88 -3.72 10.39
C LYS A 48 -6.52 -2.62 9.54
N ILE A 49 -5.88 -1.47 9.38
CA ILE A 49 -6.37 -0.37 8.53
C ILE A 49 -6.25 -0.74 7.05
N LEU A 50 -5.23 -1.51 6.70
CA LEU A 50 -4.88 -1.79 5.31
C LEU A 50 -5.53 -3.06 4.77
N ARG A 51 -5.98 -3.98 5.64
CA ARG A 51 -6.46 -5.34 5.29
C ARG A 51 -7.52 -5.38 4.19
N TYR A 52 -8.37 -4.36 4.08
CA TYR A 52 -9.45 -4.31 3.09
C TYR A 52 -9.20 -3.30 1.97
N ASN A 53 -7.98 -2.80 1.83
CA ASN A 53 -7.64 -1.87 0.77
C ASN A 53 -7.54 -2.64 -0.58
N PRO A 54 -8.44 -2.40 -1.55
CA PRO A 54 -8.50 -3.17 -2.79
C PRO A 54 -7.33 -2.88 -3.75
N TYR A 55 -6.51 -1.88 -3.44
CA TYR A 55 -5.39 -1.45 -4.28
C TYR A 55 -4.06 -2.07 -3.85
N LEU A 56 -4.01 -2.76 -2.71
CA LEU A 56 -2.83 -3.48 -2.24
C LEU A 56 -2.84 -4.92 -2.75
N LEU A 57 -1.67 -5.39 -3.19
CA LEU A 57 -1.44 -6.81 -3.47
C LEU A 57 -1.04 -7.57 -2.20
N GLY A 58 -0.39 -6.91 -1.25
CA GLY A 58 0.00 -7.50 0.01
C GLY A 58 0.40 -6.49 1.07
N ILE A 59 0.35 -6.93 2.32
CA ILE A 59 0.79 -6.18 3.50
C ILE A 59 1.89 -6.98 4.17
N ILE A 60 2.97 -6.31 4.55
CA ILE A 60 4.14 -6.91 5.21
C ILE A 60 4.22 -6.32 6.62
N PRO A 61 3.85 -7.08 7.67
CA PRO A 61 3.99 -6.60 9.04
C PRO A 61 5.48 -6.55 9.47
N ASP A 62 5.84 -5.61 10.33
CA ASP A 62 7.23 -5.35 10.72
C ASP A 62 7.83 -6.35 11.73
N LYS A 63 7.00 -7.18 12.37
CA LYS A 63 7.32 -8.39 13.15
C LYS A 63 6.07 -9.28 13.22
#